data_AF-N8RG01-F1
#
_entry.id   AF-N8RG01-F1
#
_cell.length_a   1.000
_cell.length_b   1.000
_cell.length_c   1.000
_cell.angle_alpha   90.00
_cell.angle_beta   90.00
_cell.angle_gamma   90.00
#
_symmetry.space_group_name_H-M   'P 1'
#
loop_
_entity.id
_entity.type
_entity.pdbx_description
1 polymer ?
#
loop_
_entity_poly.entity_id
_entity_poly.type
_entity_poly.pdbx_seq_one_letter_code
_entity_poly.pdbx_strand_id
1 'polypeptide(L)'
;MRKALTEALKYLPAELRKTLTYDRGGEMAEHKILEEDLGIDVYFCDPHSPWQKGTCENMNGLIRQYLPKGSDLNQAFKRTFELSPKQYRQQFVEEEN
;
A
#
# COMPACT_ATOMS: atom_id res chain seq x y z
N MET A 1 -3.39 -9.39 -8.60
CA MET A 1 -3.65 -8.11 -7.92
C MET A 1 -5.02 -8.10 -7.27
N ARG A 2 -6.12 -8.23 -8.03
CA ARG A 2 -7.50 -8.30 -7.52
C ARG A 2 -7.65 -9.07 -6.21
N LYS A 3 -7.36 -10.39 -6.19
CA LYS A 3 -7.50 -11.24 -4.99
C LYS A 3 -6.83 -10.64 -3.75
N ALA A 4 -5.59 -10.17 -3.88
CA ALA A 4 -4.85 -9.59 -2.76
C ALA A 4 -5.49 -8.28 -2.26
N LEU A 5 -5.93 -7.41 -3.18
CA LEU A 5 -6.66 -6.19 -2.83
C LEU A 5 -8.00 -6.50 -2.14
N THR A 6 -8.76 -7.46 -2.67
CA THR A 6 -10.03 -7.89 -2.09
C THR A 6 -9.83 -8.38 -0.66
N GLU A 7 -8.84 -9.25 -0.41
CA GLU A 7 -8.56 -9.75 0.94
C GLU A 7 -8.07 -8.65 1.89
N ALA A 8 -7.17 -7.78 1.43
CA ALA A 8 -6.67 -6.67 2.24
C ALA A 8 -7.78 -5.67 2.62
N LEU A 9 -8.65 -5.33 1.67
CA LEU A 9 -9.75 -4.40 1.90
C LEU A 9 -10.89 -5.05 2.68
N LYS A 10 -11.14 -6.35 2.56
CA LYS A 10 -12.13 -7.07 3.40
C LYS A 10 -11.87 -6.99 4.90
N TYR A 11 -10.62 -6.76 5.31
CA TYR A 11 -10.28 -6.54 6.71
C TYR A 11 -10.85 -5.22 7.28
N LEU A 12 -11.13 -4.24 6.43
CA LEU A 12 -11.72 -2.96 6.84
C LEU A 12 -13.26 -3.06 6.93
N PRO A 13 -13.89 -2.41 7.92
CA PRO A 13 -15.34 -2.28 7.97
C PRO A 13 -15.91 -1.71 6.67
N ALA A 14 -17.09 -2.19 6.25
CA ALA A 14 -17.75 -1.77 5.02
C ALA A 14 -17.91 -0.25 4.91
N GLU A 15 -18.22 0.41 6.02
CA GLU A 15 -18.43 1.87 6.09
C GLU A 15 -17.19 2.70 5.73
N LEU A 16 -15.99 2.13 5.92
CA LEU A 16 -14.71 2.78 5.61
C LEU A 16 -14.24 2.52 4.17
N ARG A 17 -14.92 1.62 3.44
CA ARG A 17 -14.58 1.25 2.07
C ARG A 17 -15.56 1.92 1.14
N LYS A 18 -15.24 3.15 0.74
CA LYS A 18 -16.11 3.96 -0.12
C LYS A 18 -15.73 3.84 -1.59
N THR A 19 -14.48 4.15 -1.90
CA THR A 19 -13.96 4.21 -3.26
C THR A 19 -12.49 3.83 -3.26
N LEU A 20 -11.99 3.34 -4.40
CA LEU A 20 -10.57 3.07 -4.62
C LEU A 20 -10.07 3.85 -5.82
N THR A 21 -9.02 4.66 -5.65
CA THR A 21 -8.36 5.35 -6.77
C THR A 21 -7.02 4.69 -7.05
N TYR A 22 -6.72 4.41 -8.32
CA TYR A 22 -5.50 3.69 -8.72
C TYR A 22 -4.89 4.22 -10.03
N ASP A 23 -3.67 3.77 -10.36
CA ASP A 23 -3.02 4.06 -11.65
C ASP A 23 -3.53 3.13 -12.77
N ARG A 24 -3.36 3.49 -14.04
CA ARG A 24 -3.78 2.67 -15.18
C ARG A 24 -2.79 1.55 -15.50
N GLY A 25 -2.38 0.81 -14.48
CA GLY A 25 -1.53 -0.37 -14.63
C GLY A 25 -2.31 -1.59 -15.13
N GLY A 26 -1.63 -2.48 -15.86
CA GLY A 26 -2.24 -3.71 -16.38
C GLY A 26 -2.70 -4.67 -15.28
N GLU A 27 -2.17 -4.53 -14.07
CA GLU A 27 -2.60 -5.25 -12.88
C GLU A 27 -4.05 -4.96 -12.47
N MET A 28 -4.63 -3.85 -12.94
CA MET A 28 -6.03 -3.45 -12.72
C MET A 28 -6.97 -3.81 -13.89
N ALA A 29 -6.55 -4.71 -14.79
CA ALA A 29 -7.40 -5.21 -15.87
C ALA A 29 -8.74 -5.79 -15.36
N GLU A 30 -8.74 -6.38 -14.17
CA GLU A 30 -9.93 -6.99 -13.53
C GLU A 30 -10.68 -6.04 -12.56
N HIS A 31 -10.53 -4.71 -12.68
CA HIS A 31 -11.15 -3.76 -11.74
C HIS A 31 -12.67 -3.89 -11.63
N LYS A 32 -13.39 -4.23 -12.71
CA LYS A 32 -14.85 -4.44 -12.63
C LYS A 32 -15.25 -5.57 -11.68
N ILE A 33 -14.48 -6.65 -11.68
CA ILE A 33 -14.71 -7.77 -10.75
C ILE A 33 -14.35 -7.33 -9.31
N LEU A 34 -13.33 -6.49 -9.15
CA LEU A 34 -12.98 -5.91 -7.85
C LEU A 34 -14.10 -5.02 -7.28
N GLU A 35 -14.74 -4.21 -8.13
CA GLU A 35 -15.90 -3.38 -7.76
C GLU A 35 -17.06 -4.25 -7.27
N GLU A 36 -17.37 -5.35 -7.98
CA GLU A 36 -18.39 -6.31 -7.59
C GLU A 36 -18.06 -7.03 -6.27
N ASP A 37 -16.81 -7.47 -6.10
CA ASP A 37 -16.34 -8.19 -4.90
C ASP A 37 -16.39 -7.33 -3.62
N LEU A 38 -16.21 -6.02 -3.74
CA LEU A 38 -16.08 -5.09 -2.62
C LEU A 38 -17.27 -4.16 -2.46
N GLY A 39 -18.11 -4.01 -3.48
CA GLY A 39 -19.23 -3.06 -3.51
C GLY A 39 -18.77 -1.60 -3.47
N ILE A 40 -17.64 -1.29 -4.11
CA ILE A 40 -17.06 0.07 -4.15
C ILE A 40 -16.79 0.50 -5.59
N ASP A 41 -16.76 1.81 -5.83
CA ASP A 41 -16.36 2.35 -7.14
C ASP A 41 -14.84 2.43 -7.25
N VAL A 42 -14.29 2.06 -8.41
CA VAL A 42 -12.87 2.16 -8.75
C VAL A 42 -12.64 3.29 -9.76
N TYR A 43 -11.77 4.23 -9.42
CA TYR A 43 -11.39 5.37 -10.25
C TYR A 43 -9.93 5.25 -10.70
N PHE A 44 -9.62 5.81 -11.86
CA PHE A 44 -8.27 5.82 -12.42
C PHE A 44 -7.73 7.24 -12.55
N CYS A 45 -6.44 7.40 -12.25
CA CYS A 45 -5.74 8.64 -12.53
C CYS A 45 -5.66 8.89 -14.04
N ASP A 46 -5.63 10.17 -14.42
CA ASP A 46 -5.47 10.59 -15.80
C ASP A 46 -4.00 10.46 -16.24
N PRO A 47 -3.74 10.11 -17.51
CA PRO A 47 -2.40 10.11 -18.05
C PRO A 47 -1.74 11.48 -17.87
N HIS A 48 -0.44 11.48 -17.55
CA HIS A 48 0.35 12.70 -17.36
C HIS A 48 -0.14 13.63 -16.23
N SER A 49 -0.91 13.11 -15.26
CA SER A 49 -1.42 13.88 -14.12
C SER A 49 -0.79 13.45 -12.78
N PRO A 50 0.52 13.66 -12.57
CA PRO A 50 1.21 13.21 -11.34
C PRO A 50 0.63 13.83 -10.05
N TRP A 51 -0.01 15.00 -10.13
CA TRP A 51 -0.64 15.64 -8.98
C TRP A 51 -1.84 14.87 -8.41
N GLN A 52 -2.51 14.03 -9.21
CA GLN A 52 -3.59 13.15 -8.72
C GLN A 52 -3.07 12.02 -7.83
N LYS A 53 -1.75 11.80 -7.78
CA LYS A 53 -1.08 10.75 -7.00
C LYS A 53 -0.30 11.27 -5.81
N GLY A 54 -0.46 12.55 -5.43
CA GLY A 54 0.36 13.20 -4.40
C GLY A 54 0.46 12.40 -3.09
N THR A 55 -0.67 11.87 -2.59
CA THR A 55 -0.69 11.06 -1.37
C THR A 55 0.01 9.71 -1.52
N CYS A 56 -0.18 9.02 -2.65
CA CYS A 56 0.46 7.73 -2.92
C CYS A 56 1.98 7.88 -3.03
N GLU A 57 2.46 8.90 -3.75
CA GLU A 57 3.88 9.19 -3.88
C GLU A 57 4.51 9.58 -2.54
N ASN A 58 3.82 10.39 -1.74
CA ASN A 58 4.27 10.74 -0.40
C ASN A 58 4.37 9.48 0.49
N MET A 59 3.38 8.59 0.46
CA MET A 59 3.40 7.34 1.21
C MET A 59 4.55 6.43 0.76
N ASN A 60 4.76 6.28 -0.54
CA ASN A 60 5.89 5.53 -1.09
C ASN A 60 7.23 6.12 -0.65
N GLY A 61 7.33 7.45 -0.60
CA GLY A 61 8.49 8.17 -0.06
C GLY A 61 8.75 7.82 1.40
N LEU A 62 7.72 7.87 2.25
CA LEU A 62 7.84 7.49 3.66
C LEU A 62 8.28 6.03 3.81
N ILE A 63 7.68 5.09 3.09
CA ILE A 63 8.07 3.67 3.15
C ILE A 63 9.56 3.49 2.83
N ARG A 64 10.07 4.18 1.79
CA ARG A 64 11.49 4.12 1.39
C ARG A 64 12.44 4.82 2.37
N GLN A 65 11.95 5.77 3.17
CA GLN A 65 12.74 6.40 4.24
C GLN A 65 12.94 5.48 5.44
N TYR A 66 11.94 4.63 5.73
CA TYR A 66 11.95 3.76 6.91
C TYR A 66 12.43 2.34 6.62
N LEU A 67 12.39 1.88 5.38
CA LEU A 67 12.80 0.53 4.99
C LEU A 67 14.04 0.56 4.09
N PRO A 68 15.09 -0.22 4.41
CA PRO A 68 16.23 -0.41 3.52
C PRO A 68 15.80 -0.87 2.13
N LYS A 69 16.55 -0.45 1.10
CA LYS A 69 16.29 -0.87 -0.27
C LYS A 69 16.41 -2.40 -0.38
N GLY A 70 15.42 -3.04 -1.01
CA GLY A 70 15.38 -4.49 -1.14
C GLY A 70 14.73 -5.22 0.05
N SER A 71 14.24 -4.49 1.06
CA SER A 71 13.46 -5.08 2.14
C SER A 71 12.24 -5.81 1.61
N ASP A 72 12.04 -7.04 2.07
CA ASP A 72 10.79 -7.76 1.90
C ASP A 72 9.71 -7.13 2.79
N LEU A 73 8.74 -6.46 2.16
CA LEU A 73 7.65 -5.79 2.85
C LEU A 73 6.86 -6.76 3.75
N ASN A 74 6.69 -8.03 3.36
CA ASN A 74 5.97 -9.00 4.17
C ASN A 74 6.67 -9.28 5.51
N GLN A 75 8.00 -9.26 5.52
CA GLN A 75 8.79 -9.46 6.75
C GLN A 75 8.89 -8.18 7.57
N ALA A 76 9.09 -7.03 6.92
CA ALA A 76 9.17 -5.73 7.57
C ALA A 76 7.91 -5.39 8.36
N PHE A 77 6.73 -5.62 7.77
CA PHE A 77 5.46 -5.35 8.44
C PHE A 77 5.17 -6.33 9.59
N LYS A 78 5.58 -7.61 9.48
CA LYS A 78 5.47 -8.56 10.61
C LYS A 78 6.31 -8.11 11.81
N ARG A 79 7.53 -7.64 11.56
CA ARG A 79 8.49 -7.24 12.61
C ARG A 79 8.12 -5.92 13.30
N THR A 80 7.36 -5.06 12.62
CA THR A 80 6.89 -3.77 13.19
C THR A 80 5.75 -3.94 14.20
N PHE A 81 4.89 -4.97 14.06
CA PHE A 81 3.86 -5.23 15.08
C PHE A 81 4.41 -5.83 16.38
N GLU A 82 5.65 -6.34 16.36
CA GLU A 82 6.35 -6.87 17.54
C GLU A 82 7.26 -5.83 18.22
N LEU A 83 7.61 -4.74 17.53
CA LEU A 83 8.58 -3.75 18.02
C LEU A 83 8.00 -2.33 18.02
N SER A 84 8.17 -1.63 19.14
CA SER A 84 7.84 -0.20 19.26
C SER A 84 8.63 0.63 18.23
N PRO A 85 8.07 1.72 17.66
CA PRO A 85 8.77 2.60 16.71
C PRO A 85 10.14 3.12 17.19
N LYS A 86 10.38 3.16 18.51
CA LYS A 86 11.67 3.54 19.10
C LYS A 86 12.76 2.47 18.94
N GLN A 87 12.38 1.20 18.84
CA GLN A 87 13.32 0.06 18.77
C GLN A 87 13.86 -0.15 17.35
N TYR A 88 13.10 0.22 16.32
CA TYR A 88 13.50 0.04 14.92
C TYR A 88 14.75 0.86 14.55
N ARG A 89 14.88 2.08 15.09
CA ARG A 89 16.02 2.98 14.78
C ARG A 89 17.35 2.50 15.36
N GLN A 90 17.34 1.68 16.41
CA GLN A 90 18.56 1.24 17.09
C GLN A 90 19.20 0.01 16.41
N GLN A 91 18.41 -0.91 15.86
CA GLN A 91 18.93 -2.14 15.23
C GLN A 91 19.65 -1.90 13.90
N PHE A 92 19.20 -0.95 13.08
CA PHE A 92 19.84 -0.69 11.78
C PHE A 92 21.17 0.07 11.86
N VAL A 93 21.51 0.66 13.00
CA VAL A 93 22.82 1.29 13.23
C VAL A 93 23.88 0.24 13.62
N GLU A 94 23.46 -0.93 14.11
CA GLU A 94 24.36 -2.00 14.57
C GLU A 94 24.68 -3.03 13.46
N GLU A 95 23.87 -3.14 12.40
CA GLU A 95 24.10 -4.07 11.28
C GLU A 95 24.99 -3.50 10.15
N GLU A 96 25.43 -2.23 10.22
CA GLU A 96 26.35 -1.60 9.25
C GLU A 96 27.82 -1.48 9.73
N ASN A 97 28.24 -2.19 10.79
CA ASN A 97 29.65 -2.28 11.23
C ASN A 97 30.23 -3.69 11.13
#